data_AF-A0A6M3LHK4-F1
#
_entry.id   AF-A0A6M3LHK4-F1
#
_cell.length_a   1.000
_cell.length_b   1.000
_cell.length_c   1.000
_cell.angle_alpha   90.00
_cell.angle_beta   90.00
_cell.angle_gamma   90.00
#
_symmetry.space_group_name_H-M   'P 1'
#
loop_
_entity.id
_entity.type
_entity.pdbx_description
1 polymer ?
#
loop_
_entity_poly.entity_id
_entity_poly.type
_entity_poly.pdbx_seq_one_letter_code
_entity_poly.pdbx_strand_id
1 'polypeptide(L)'
;MMVGSFVDKCLTEPGRVDAWLAGLDDRERAALYTNAGEERAEMKRGRLLVDRIRQDETAGNLFANGRGQQRLTCQLHGCEWVCILDAIVPECGLFVELKTTGNTKPDWQECNGRNVRRDWFNRYWLDMAIYQIAVDQNFEGDYDGFLVAGILSDPVQVRGISYDPEDCRRYAAGIAGNVRDILDWKSGVEEPPRCRKMDCEYCATFPMEIERAVAWF
;
A
#
# COMPACT_ATOMS: atom_id res chain seq x y z
N MET A 1 -5.14 1.85 -9.19
CA MET A 1 -3.97 0.97 -8.95
C MET A 1 -2.92 1.09 -10.05
N MET A 2 -3.28 0.99 -11.34
CA MET A 2 -2.29 0.96 -12.44
C MET A 2 -1.30 2.13 -12.50
N VAL A 3 -1.75 3.37 -12.23
CA VAL A 3 -0.84 4.54 -12.20
C VAL A 3 0.21 4.40 -11.10
N GLY A 4 -0.15 3.85 -9.93
CA GLY A 4 0.80 3.60 -8.85
C GLY A 4 1.89 2.62 -9.27
N SER A 5 1.50 1.51 -9.91
CA SER A 5 2.45 0.52 -10.44
C SER A 5 3.36 1.09 -11.52
N PHE A 6 2.84 1.97 -12.38
CA PHE A 6 3.66 2.69 -13.35
C PHE A 6 4.71 3.56 -12.66
N VAL A 7 4.31 4.36 -11.67
CA VAL A 7 5.24 5.24 -10.92
C VAL A 7 6.29 4.43 -10.19
N ASP A 8 5.90 3.34 -9.51
CA ASP A 8 6.83 2.39 -8.89
C ASP A 8 7.86 1.89 -9.91
N LYS A 9 7.41 1.26 -11.01
CA LYS A 9 8.31 0.68 -12.02
C LYS A 9 9.27 1.72 -12.60
N CYS A 10 8.82 2.96 -12.80
CA CYS A 10 9.69 4.04 -13.27
C CYS A 10 10.80 4.44 -12.29
N LEU A 11 10.58 4.27 -10.98
CA LEU A 11 11.51 4.68 -9.93
C LEU A 11 12.40 3.52 -9.47
N THR A 12 11.83 2.33 -9.34
CA THR A 12 12.49 1.16 -8.73
C THR A 12 13.09 0.21 -9.77
N GLU A 13 12.55 0.18 -10.99
CA GLU A 13 12.99 -0.70 -12.08
C GLU A 13 12.96 0.02 -13.45
N PRO A 14 13.63 1.17 -13.63
CA PRO A 14 13.46 2.02 -14.82
C PRO A 14 13.72 1.32 -16.16
N GLY A 15 14.60 0.31 -16.19
CA GLY A 15 14.90 -0.48 -17.39
C GLY A 15 13.81 -1.50 -17.79
N ARG A 16 12.74 -1.66 -16.99
CA ARG A 16 11.67 -2.65 -17.23
C ARG A 16 10.33 -2.02 -17.57
N VAL A 17 10.23 -0.69 -17.59
CA VAL A 17 8.96 0.03 -17.80
C VAL A 17 8.34 -0.29 -19.16
N ASP A 18 9.13 -0.26 -20.23
CA ASP A 18 8.62 -0.51 -21.59
C ASP A 18 8.13 -1.96 -21.75
N ALA A 19 8.88 -2.92 -21.20
CA ALA A 19 8.49 -4.33 -21.21
C ALA A 19 7.20 -4.56 -20.40
N TRP A 20 7.05 -3.88 -19.25
CA TRP A 20 5.84 -3.92 -18.45
C TRP A 20 4.64 -3.32 -19.18
N LEU A 21 4.79 -2.14 -19.81
CA LEU A 21 3.73 -1.49 -20.60
C LEU A 21 3.30 -2.33 -21.82
N ALA A 22 4.25 -3.03 -22.45
CA ALA A 22 3.99 -3.94 -23.55
C ALA A 22 3.25 -5.22 -23.10
N GLY A 23 3.43 -5.64 -21.85
CA GLY A 23 2.82 -6.84 -21.27
C GLY A 23 1.44 -6.65 -20.66
N LEU A 24 0.90 -5.42 -20.61
CA LEU A 24 -0.41 -5.14 -20.03
C LEU A 24 -1.54 -5.83 -20.81
N ASP A 25 -2.52 -6.38 -20.08
CA ASP A 25 -3.76 -6.88 -20.66
C ASP A 25 -4.70 -5.73 -21.10
N ASP A 26 -5.81 -6.07 -21.76
CA ASP A 26 -6.77 -5.08 -22.27
C ASP A 26 -7.40 -4.23 -21.15
N ARG A 27 -7.65 -4.81 -19.98
CA ARG A 27 -8.26 -4.12 -18.82
C ARG A 27 -7.26 -3.15 -18.21
N GLU A 28 -6.03 -3.60 -18.00
CA GLU A 28 -4.92 -2.80 -17.48
C GLU A 28 -4.59 -1.65 -18.42
N ARG A 29 -4.52 -1.93 -19.73
CA ARG A 29 -4.32 -0.91 -20.76
C ARG A 29 -5.47 0.10 -20.78
N ALA A 30 -6.71 -0.36 -20.69
CA ALA A 30 -7.88 0.53 -20.63
C ALA A 30 -7.89 1.43 -19.38
N ALA A 31 -7.20 1.04 -18.29
CA ALA A 31 -7.06 1.87 -17.10
C ALA A 31 -6.02 3.01 -17.27
N LEU A 32 -5.06 2.88 -18.19
CA LEU A 32 -4.02 3.88 -18.43
C LEU A 32 -4.27 4.71 -19.70
N TYR A 33 -4.89 4.11 -20.71
CA TYR A 33 -5.08 4.68 -22.03
C TYR A 33 -6.57 4.73 -22.42
N THR A 34 -6.91 5.65 -23.32
CA THR A 34 -8.19 5.70 -24.01
C THR A 34 -8.23 4.65 -25.12
N ASN A 35 -9.42 4.38 -25.68
CA ASN A 35 -9.54 3.49 -26.84
C ASN A 35 -8.79 3.99 -28.08
N ALA A 36 -8.49 5.30 -28.15
CA ALA A 36 -7.68 5.90 -29.20
C ALA A 36 -6.16 5.76 -28.95
N GLY A 37 -5.74 5.12 -27.85
CA GLY A 37 -4.34 4.96 -27.46
C GLY A 37 -3.74 6.18 -26.76
N GLU A 38 -4.54 7.20 -26.45
CA GLU A 38 -4.06 8.39 -25.74
C GLU A 38 -4.01 8.15 -24.24
N GLU A 39 -3.07 8.77 -23.54
CA GLU A 39 -2.99 8.66 -22.08
C GLU A 39 -4.18 9.33 -21.39
N ARG A 40 -4.76 8.62 -20.41
CA ARG A 40 -5.76 9.18 -19.50
C ARG A 40 -5.12 10.25 -18.61
N ALA A 41 -5.97 11.13 -18.08
CA ALA A 41 -5.54 12.24 -17.22
C ALA A 41 -4.69 11.77 -16.02
N GLU A 42 -5.08 10.67 -15.35
CA GLU A 42 -4.31 10.13 -14.22
C GLU A 42 -2.94 9.60 -14.65
N MET A 43 -2.81 8.98 -15.82
CA MET A 43 -1.53 8.51 -16.35
C MET A 43 -0.59 9.67 -16.64
N LYS A 44 -1.11 10.74 -17.26
CA LYS A 44 -0.36 11.99 -17.47
C LYS A 44 0.12 12.59 -16.15
N ARG A 45 -0.71 12.59 -15.10
CA ARG A 45 -0.33 13.01 -13.75
C ARG A 45 0.71 12.08 -13.12
N GLY A 46 0.63 10.78 -13.37
CA GLY A 46 1.62 9.79 -12.95
C GLY A 46 3.01 10.10 -13.52
N ARG A 47 3.11 10.46 -14.81
CA ARG A 47 4.38 10.89 -15.41
C ARG A 47 4.95 12.15 -14.75
N LEU A 48 4.10 13.17 -14.55
CA LEU A 48 4.51 14.38 -13.84
C LEU A 48 4.98 14.10 -12.41
N LEU A 49 4.35 13.13 -11.74
CA LEU A 49 4.76 12.70 -10.40
C LEU A 49 6.13 12.01 -10.41
N VAL A 50 6.41 11.13 -11.39
CA VAL A 50 7.75 10.52 -11.55
C VAL A 50 8.81 11.61 -11.68
N ASP A 51 8.59 12.60 -12.55
CA ASP A 51 9.52 13.71 -12.73
C ASP A 51 9.69 14.53 -11.45
N ARG A 52 8.58 14.81 -10.74
CA ARG A 52 8.61 15.54 -9.48
C ARG A 52 9.39 14.79 -8.39
N ILE A 53 9.26 13.47 -8.30
CA ILE A 53 10.01 12.63 -7.34
C ILE A 53 11.50 12.64 -7.70
N ARG A 54 11.86 12.46 -8.98
CA ARG A 54 13.26 12.48 -9.42
C ARG A 54 13.96 13.81 -9.18
N GLN A 55 13.22 14.92 -9.27
CA GLN A 55 13.73 16.27 -9.01
C GLN A 55 13.77 16.62 -7.52
N ASP A 56 13.02 15.89 -6.68
CA ASP A 56 13.05 16.10 -5.24
C ASP A 56 14.38 15.59 -4.67
N GLU A 57 15.12 16.44 -3.96
CA GLU A 57 16.45 16.08 -3.45
C GLU A 57 16.38 14.84 -2.55
N THR A 58 15.43 14.80 -1.62
CA THR A 58 15.30 13.67 -0.69
C THR A 58 14.73 12.45 -1.40
N ALA A 59 13.54 12.57 -2.01
CA ALA A 59 12.88 11.39 -2.59
C ALA A 59 13.65 10.84 -3.78
N GLY A 60 14.21 11.70 -4.64
CA GLY A 60 15.03 11.30 -5.78
C GLY A 60 16.28 10.54 -5.34
N ASN A 61 16.98 11.02 -4.30
CA ASN A 61 18.17 10.35 -3.77
C ASN A 61 17.85 8.96 -3.18
N LEU A 62 16.71 8.81 -2.49
CA LEU A 62 16.27 7.53 -1.95
C LEU A 62 16.09 6.46 -3.04
N PHE A 63 15.40 6.79 -4.14
CA PHE A 63 15.19 5.82 -5.23
C PHE A 63 16.41 5.64 -6.14
N ALA A 64 17.24 6.67 -6.30
CA ALA A 64 18.43 6.59 -7.14
C ALA A 64 19.54 5.71 -6.53
N ASN A 65 19.67 5.72 -5.19
CA ASN A 65 20.73 4.97 -4.50
C ASN A 65 20.19 3.74 -3.74
N GLY A 66 18.87 3.66 -3.55
CA GLY A 66 18.24 2.50 -2.93
C GLY A 66 18.25 1.26 -3.81
N ARG A 67 18.27 0.10 -3.17
CA ARG A 67 18.05 -1.18 -3.84
C ARG A 67 16.56 -1.40 -3.99
N GLY A 68 16.06 -1.31 -5.21
CA GLY A 68 14.63 -1.44 -5.50
C GLY A 68 14.09 -2.87 -5.37
N GLN A 69 12.78 -2.99 -5.13
CA GLN A 69 11.99 -4.23 -5.25
C GLN A 69 12.58 -5.45 -4.52
N GLN A 70 13.10 -5.23 -3.30
CA GLN A 70 13.71 -6.30 -2.50
C GLN A 70 12.63 -7.19 -1.89
N ARG A 71 12.64 -8.47 -2.30
CA ARG A 71 11.76 -9.50 -1.73
C ARG A 71 12.39 -10.08 -0.46
N LEU A 72 11.68 -9.94 0.65
CA LEU A 72 12.06 -10.45 1.96
C LEU A 72 11.04 -11.48 2.43
N THR A 73 11.48 -12.39 3.29
CA THR A 73 10.60 -13.26 4.06
C THR A 73 10.84 -13.07 5.54
N CYS A 74 9.80 -13.23 6.35
CA CYS A 74 9.92 -13.19 7.80
C CYS A 74 8.91 -14.10 8.48
N GLN A 75 9.19 -14.49 9.72
CA GLN A 75 8.27 -15.26 10.55
C GLN A 75 7.59 -14.31 11.52
N LEU A 76 6.25 -14.31 11.54
CA LEU A 76 5.47 -13.51 12.48
C LEU A 76 4.14 -14.22 12.79
N HIS A 77 3.82 -14.34 14.08
CA HIS A 77 2.58 -14.95 14.60
C HIS A 77 2.28 -16.35 14.04
N GLY A 78 3.32 -17.17 13.87
CA GLY A 78 3.19 -18.56 13.46
C GLY A 78 3.03 -18.80 11.96
N CYS A 79 3.22 -17.77 11.12
CA CYS A 79 3.27 -17.93 9.67
C CYS A 79 4.42 -17.16 9.02
N GLU A 80 4.81 -17.62 7.83
CA GLU A 80 5.74 -16.93 6.95
C GLU A 80 5.03 -15.80 6.21
N TRP A 81 5.64 -14.63 6.24
CA TRP A 81 5.24 -13.46 5.47
C TRP A 81 6.23 -13.22 4.34
N VAL A 82 5.71 -12.70 3.24
CA VAL A 82 6.51 -12.22 2.11
C VAL A 82 6.28 -10.72 2.00
N CYS A 83 7.37 -9.95 2.01
CA CYS A 83 7.36 -8.51 1.83
C CYS A 83 8.15 -8.14 0.59
N ILE A 84 7.70 -7.15 -0.17
CA ILE A 84 8.47 -6.60 -1.29
C ILE A 84 8.57 -5.10 -1.03
N LEU A 85 9.78 -4.64 -0.70
CA LEU A 85 10.07 -3.24 -0.43
C LEU A 85 10.23 -2.50 -1.76
N ASP A 86 9.66 -1.29 -1.87
CA ASP A 86 9.90 -0.47 -3.06
C ASP A 86 11.37 -0.05 -3.15
N ALA A 87 11.99 0.33 -2.03
CA ALA A 87 13.45 0.46 -1.93
C ALA A 87 13.98 0.21 -0.52
N ILE A 88 15.26 -0.17 -0.41
CA ILE A 88 16.02 -0.14 0.84
C ILE A 88 17.32 0.65 0.63
N VAL A 89 17.66 1.51 1.58
CA VAL A 89 18.82 2.41 1.54
C VAL A 89 19.68 2.16 2.79
N PRO A 90 20.55 1.13 2.78
CA PRO A 90 21.36 0.74 3.94
C PRO A 90 22.23 1.88 4.50
N GLU A 91 22.76 2.74 3.63
CA GLU A 91 23.64 3.85 4.00
C GLU A 91 22.92 4.91 4.86
N CYS A 92 21.59 4.97 4.77
CA CYS A 92 20.75 5.88 5.54
C CYS A 92 19.99 5.17 6.67
N GLY A 93 20.08 3.83 6.78
CA GLY A 93 19.23 3.07 7.69
C GLY A 93 17.74 3.25 7.39
N LEU A 94 17.34 3.20 6.12
CA LEU A 94 15.93 3.39 5.72
C LEU A 94 15.44 2.25 4.83
N PHE A 95 14.19 1.83 5.04
CA PHE A 95 13.40 1.19 3.99
C PHE A 95 12.28 2.14 3.55
N VAL A 96 12.00 2.13 2.25
CA VAL A 96 11.13 3.10 1.60
C VAL A 96 9.96 2.39 0.95
N GLU A 97 8.76 2.88 1.24
CA GLU A 97 7.52 2.52 0.56
C GLU A 97 7.02 3.69 -0.27
N LEU A 98 6.54 3.44 -1.48
CA LEU A 98 5.94 4.42 -2.37
C LEU A 98 4.43 4.20 -2.45
N LYS A 99 3.65 5.22 -2.08
CA LYS A 99 2.19 5.19 -2.30
C LYS A 99 1.75 6.39 -3.11
N THR A 100 0.97 6.13 -4.17
CA THR A 100 0.29 7.18 -4.92
C THR A 100 -1.14 7.36 -4.43
N THR A 101 -1.62 8.59 -4.30
CA THR A 101 -3.00 8.89 -3.93
C THR A 101 -3.57 10.10 -4.67
N GLY A 102 -4.88 10.10 -4.92
CA GLY A 102 -5.58 11.25 -5.52
C GLY A 102 -5.92 12.35 -4.53
N ASN A 103 -5.96 12.04 -3.22
CA ASN A 103 -6.25 13.04 -2.20
C ASN A 103 -5.64 12.68 -0.84
N THR A 104 -5.46 13.69 0.00
CA THR A 104 -4.93 13.57 1.37
C THR A 104 -5.99 13.89 2.42
N LYS A 105 -7.27 13.66 2.11
CA LYS A 105 -8.34 13.93 3.06
C LYS A 105 -8.21 12.98 4.24
N PRO A 106 -8.37 13.45 5.47
CA PRO A 106 -8.33 12.58 6.64
C PRO A 106 -9.47 11.56 6.54
N ASP A 107 -9.18 10.36 7.00
CA ASP A 107 -10.16 9.28 7.12
C ASP A 107 -10.92 9.46 8.44
N TRP A 108 -12.23 9.21 8.40
CA TRP A 108 -13.05 9.15 9.60
C TRP A 108 -13.31 7.68 9.92
N GLN A 109 -12.86 7.24 11.08
CA GLN A 109 -13.07 5.87 11.55
C GLN A 109 -13.88 5.88 12.82
N GLU A 110 -14.87 5.00 12.91
CA GLU A 110 -15.55 4.77 14.17
C GLU A 110 -14.60 4.03 15.13
N CYS A 111 -14.42 4.59 16.32
CA CYS A 111 -13.66 4.00 17.40
C CYS A 111 -14.44 4.22 18.70
N ASN A 112 -14.86 3.12 19.36
CA ASN A 112 -15.66 3.14 20.58
C ASN A 112 -16.91 4.03 20.47
N GLY A 113 -17.67 3.89 19.38
CA GLY A 113 -18.90 4.66 19.13
C GLY A 113 -18.68 6.14 18.82
N ARG A 114 -17.45 6.57 18.51
CA ARG A 114 -17.12 7.94 18.11
C ARG A 114 -16.37 7.96 16.79
N ASN A 115 -16.74 8.90 15.91
CA ASN A 115 -15.97 9.16 14.70
C ASN A 115 -14.67 9.89 15.07
N VAL A 116 -13.55 9.18 14.93
CA VAL A 116 -12.20 9.71 15.14
C VAL A 116 -11.63 10.07 13.77
N ARG A 117 -11.18 11.31 13.66
CA ARG A 117 -10.41 11.78 12.50
C ARG A 117 -9.00 11.19 12.58
N ARG A 118 -8.60 10.47 11.54
CA ARG A 118 -7.23 9.98 11.35
C ARG A 118 -6.64 10.60 10.10
N ASP A 119 -5.37 10.95 10.15
CA ASP A 119 -4.69 11.36 8.94
C ASP A 119 -4.58 10.19 7.97
N TRP A 120 -4.69 10.50 6.68
CA TRP A 120 -4.82 9.53 5.59
C TRP A 120 -3.67 8.51 5.51
N PHE A 121 -2.47 8.86 5.99
CA PHE A 121 -1.33 7.96 5.98
C PHE A 121 -1.43 6.86 7.05
N ASN A 122 -2.28 7.02 8.07
CA ASN A 122 -2.44 6.03 9.14
C ASN A 122 -2.99 4.67 8.65
N ARG A 123 -3.54 4.59 7.43
CA ARG A 123 -3.94 3.31 6.83
C ARG A 123 -2.76 2.41 6.45
N TYR A 124 -1.54 2.94 6.44
CA TYR A 124 -0.33 2.20 6.06
C TYR A 124 0.45 1.64 7.26
N TRP A 125 -0.03 1.82 8.50
CA TRP A 125 0.64 1.26 9.68
C TRP A 125 0.85 -0.25 9.59
N LEU A 126 -0.10 -1.01 9.04
CA LEU A 126 0.07 -2.45 8.88
C LEU A 126 1.20 -2.78 7.91
N ASP A 127 1.22 -2.15 6.73
CA ASP A 127 2.29 -2.34 5.73
C ASP A 127 3.66 -2.06 6.36
N MET A 128 3.81 -0.88 6.99
CA MET A 128 5.07 -0.46 7.63
C MET A 128 5.47 -1.37 8.79
N ALA A 129 4.51 -1.82 9.60
CA ALA A 129 4.77 -2.70 10.74
C ALA A 129 5.30 -4.08 10.30
N ILE A 130 4.69 -4.69 9.28
CA ILE A 130 5.16 -5.99 8.76
C ILE A 130 6.51 -5.82 8.07
N TYR A 131 6.71 -4.74 7.31
CA TYR A 131 7.96 -4.47 6.61
C TYR A 131 9.11 -4.21 7.59
N GLN A 132 8.85 -3.51 8.70
CA GLN A 132 9.83 -3.36 9.78
C GLN A 132 10.27 -4.72 10.33
N ILE A 133 9.34 -5.62 10.64
CA ILE A 133 9.68 -6.97 11.12
C ILE A 133 10.50 -7.74 10.08
N ALA A 134 10.17 -7.61 8.80
CA ALA A 134 10.93 -8.23 7.73
C ALA A 134 12.35 -7.67 7.63
N VAL A 135 12.52 -6.35 7.72
CA VAL A 135 13.83 -5.70 7.69
C VAL A 135 14.67 -6.11 8.91
N ASP A 136 14.10 -6.05 10.12
CA ASP A 136 14.77 -6.45 11.37
C ASP A 136 15.29 -7.90 11.32
N GLN A 137 14.62 -8.81 10.59
CA GLN A 137 15.03 -10.22 10.44
C GLN A 137 16.02 -10.47 9.29
N ASN A 138 16.16 -9.56 8.33
CA ASN A 138 16.97 -9.76 7.12
C ASN A 138 18.21 -8.87 7.04
N PHE A 139 18.27 -7.78 7.81
CA PHE A 139 19.38 -6.81 7.78
C PHE A 139 19.89 -6.51 9.19
N GLU A 140 21.20 -6.27 9.29
CA GLU A 140 21.82 -5.76 10.50
C GLU A 140 21.73 -4.23 10.55
N GLY A 141 21.50 -3.68 11.74
CA GLY A 141 21.44 -2.25 11.99
C GLY A 141 20.02 -1.75 12.28
N ASP A 142 19.93 -0.47 12.61
CA ASP A 142 18.66 0.20 12.88
C ASP A 142 18.13 0.80 11.58
N TYR A 143 16.91 0.39 11.20
CA TYR A 143 16.22 0.90 10.02
C TYR A 143 14.90 1.55 10.40
N ASP A 144 14.66 2.75 9.87
CA ASP A 144 13.38 3.43 9.98
C ASP A 144 12.53 3.23 8.72
N GLY A 145 11.23 3.13 8.93
CA GLY A 145 10.27 3.05 7.84
C GLY A 145 9.94 4.44 7.28
N PHE A 146 10.11 4.63 5.97
CA PHE A 146 9.83 5.91 5.32
C PHE A 146 8.85 5.76 4.15
N LEU A 147 7.72 6.44 4.23
CA LEU A 147 6.72 6.48 3.15
C LEU A 147 6.93 7.72 2.27
N VAL A 148 7.23 7.49 1.00
CA VAL A 148 7.14 8.52 -0.04
C VAL A 148 5.73 8.50 -0.62
N ALA A 149 5.01 9.59 -0.37
CA ALA A 149 3.64 9.78 -0.79
C ALA A 149 3.55 10.67 -2.03
N GLY A 150 3.20 10.08 -3.17
CA GLY A 150 2.92 10.81 -4.39
C GLY A 150 1.45 11.21 -4.50
N ILE A 151 1.16 12.51 -4.50
CA ILE A 151 -0.20 13.04 -4.55
C ILE A 151 -0.49 13.55 -5.95
N LEU A 152 -1.43 12.90 -6.64
CA LEU A 152 -1.83 13.18 -8.03
C LEU A 152 -2.76 14.41 -8.14
N SER A 153 -2.51 15.44 -7.32
CA SER A 153 -3.22 16.71 -7.36
C SER A 153 -2.72 17.63 -8.48
N ASP A 154 -3.32 18.81 -8.59
CA ASP A 154 -2.81 19.92 -9.40
C ASP A 154 -2.44 21.11 -8.51
N PRO A 155 -1.14 21.44 -8.33
CA PRO A 155 0.03 20.73 -8.85
C PRO A 155 0.23 19.36 -8.18
N VAL A 156 1.03 18.48 -8.81
CA VAL A 156 1.44 17.20 -8.19
C VAL A 156 2.32 17.48 -6.98
N GLN A 157 2.16 16.71 -5.91
CA GLN A 157 2.90 16.89 -4.66
C GLN A 157 3.59 15.59 -4.24
N VAL A 158 4.68 15.73 -3.50
CA VAL A 158 5.40 14.62 -2.87
C VAL A 158 5.52 14.94 -1.39
N ARG A 159 5.31 13.95 -0.52
CA ARG A 159 5.50 14.08 0.93
C ARG A 159 6.26 12.88 1.47
N GLY A 160 7.15 13.11 2.43
CA GLY A 160 7.76 12.06 3.24
C GLY A 160 7.03 11.89 4.56
N ILE A 161 6.81 10.65 4.99
CA ILE A 161 6.25 10.32 6.30
C ILE A 161 7.15 9.27 6.94
N SER A 162 7.71 9.60 8.11
CA SER A 162 8.51 8.65 8.89
C SER A 162 7.62 7.85 9.82
N TYR A 163 7.94 6.58 10.01
CA TYR A 163 7.30 5.67 10.96
C TYR A 163 8.34 5.23 11.97
N ASP A 164 8.03 5.40 13.25
CA ASP A 164 8.90 4.98 14.34
C ASP A 164 8.96 3.44 14.41
N PRO A 165 10.16 2.83 14.45
CA PRO A 165 10.29 1.37 14.50
C PRO A 165 9.66 0.71 15.74
N GLU A 166 9.67 1.36 16.90
CA GLU A 166 9.05 0.82 18.11
C GLU A 166 7.53 0.80 17.97
N ASP A 167 6.93 1.87 17.45
CA ASP A 167 5.50 1.92 17.15
C ASP A 167 5.11 0.87 16.09
N CYS A 168 5.93 0.69 15.06
CA CYS A 168 5.75 -0.38 14.06
C CYS A 168 5.76 -1.77 14.70
N ARG A 169 6.74 -2.07 15.56
CA ARG A 169 6.82 -3.36 16.27
C ARG A 169 5.63 -3.56 17.22
N ARG A 170 5.20 -2.52 17.93
CA ARG A 170 4.01 -2.55 18.78
C ARG A 170 2.74 -2.81 17.98
N TYR A 171 2.60 -2.17 16.81
CA TYR A 171 1.49 -2.40 15.90
C TYR A 171 1.49 -3.85 15.38
N ALA A 172 2.64 -4.37 14.96
CA ALA A 172 2.79 -5.77 14.54
C ALA A 172 2.44 -6.75 15.67
N ALA A 173 2.81 -6.47 16.92
CA ALA A 173 2.41 -7.32 18.05
C ALA A 173 0.89 -7.34 18.25
N GLY A 174 0.20 -6.22 17.99
CA GLY A 174 -1.24 -6.07 18.17
C GLY A 174 -2.12 -6.88 17.20
N ILE A 175 -1.57 -7.37 16.09
CA ILE A 175 -2.37 -8.09 15.08
C ILE A 175 -2.41 -9.61 15.29
N ALA A 176 -1.78 -10.15 16.34
CA ALA A 176 -1.67 -11.60 16.57
C ALA A 176 -3.01 -12.34 16.51
N GLY A 177 -4.05 -11.78 17.12
CA GLY A 177 -5.41 -12.34 17.09
C GLY A 177 -5.97 -12.42 15.66
N ASN A 178 -5.85 -11.32 14.90
CA ASN A 178 -6.29 -11.29 13.50
C ASN A 178 -5.54 -12.32 12.65
N VAL A 179 -4.24 -12.49 12.85
CA VAL A 179 -3.44 -13.48 12.10
C VAL A 179 -3.92 -14.90 12.41
N ARG A 180 -4.15 -15.23 13.68
CA ARG A 180 -4.69 -16.53 14.07
C ARG A 180 -6.04 -16.79 13.40
N ASP A 181 -6.97 -15.85 13.49
CA ASP A 181 -8.31 -16.02 12.92
C ASP A 181 -8.22 -16.22 11.38
N ILE A 182 -7.34 -15.48 10.69
CA ILE A 182 -7.07 -15.67 9.25
C ILE A 182 -6.50 -17.08 8.96
N LEU A 183 -5.61 -17.61 9.81
CA LEU A 183 -5.06 -18.96 9.65
C LEU A 183 -6.12 -20.04 9.86
N ASP A 184 -7.01 -19.86 10.85
CA ASP A 184 -8.13 -20.77 11.10
C ASP A 184 -9.09 -20.78 9.89
N TRP A 185 -9.37 -19.62 9.29
CA TRP A 185 -10.18 -19.54 8.06
C TRP A 185 -9.50 -20.20 6.86
N LYS A 186 -8.19 -19.96 6.66
CA LYS A 186 -7.45 -20.55 5.53
C LYS A 186 -7.32 -22.06 5.65
N SER A 187 -7.28 -22.60 6.86
CA SER A 187 -7.17 -24.04 7.12
C SER A 187 -8.53 -24.75 7.14
N GLY A 188 -9.64 -24.00 7.13
CA GLY A 188 -10.99 -24.54 7.18
C GLY A 188 -11.43 -24.99 8.57
N VAL A 189 -10.72 -24.57 9.63
CA VAL A 189 -11.12 -24.78 11.03
C VAL A 189 -12.38 -23.98 11.34
N GLU A 190 -12.47 -22.76 10.82
CA GLU A 190 -13.64 -21.89 10.90
C GLU A 190 -14.01 -21.32 9.52
N GLU A 191 -15.29 -21.04 9.29
CA GLU A 191 -15.75 -20.37 8.07
C GLU A 191 -15.49 -18.86 8.16
N PRO A 192 -14.86 -18.22 7.16
CA PRO A 192 -14.62 -16.79 7.19
C PRO A 192 -15.93 -15.99 7.17
N PRO A 193 -16.04 -14.92 7.97
CA PRO A 193 -17.22 -14.07 7.96
C PRO A 193 -17.36 -13.33 6.63
N ARG A 194 -18.58 -13.26 6.10
CA ARG A 194 -18.91 -12.41 4.95
C ARG A 194 -19.04 -10.95 5.39
N CYS A 195 -18.51 -10.02 4.57
CA CYS A 195 -18.59 -8.59 4.90
C CYS A 195 -20.02 -8.01 4.79
N ARG A 196 -20.90 -8.64 4.00
CA ARG A 196 -22.30 -8.26 3.73
C ARG A 196 -22.50 -6.81 3.28
N LYS A 197 -21.45 -6.14 2.83
CA LYS A 197 -21.56 -4.78 2.32
C LYS A 197 -22.13 -4.80 0.90
N MET A 198 -23.03 -3.87 0.61
CA MET A 198 -23.70 -3.79 -0.70
C MET A 198 -22.75 -3.45 -1.85
N ASP A 199 -21.60 -2.84 -1.57
CA ASP A 199 -20.57 -2.47 -2.54
C ASP A 199 -19.51 -3.56 -2.75
N CYS A 200 -19.62 -4.70 -2.06
CA CYS A 200 -18.71 -5.83 -2.24
C CYS A 200 -19.20 -6.74 -3.37
N GLU A 201 -18.52 -6.70 -4.53
CA GLU A 201 -18.84 -7.51 -5.71
C GLU A 201 -18.96 -9.01 -5.37
N TYR A 202 -18.07 -9.55 -4.53
CA TYR A 202 -18.14 -10.93 -4.10
C TYR A 202 -19.41 -11.25 -3.30
N CYS A 203 -19.76 -10.39 -2.31
CA CYS A 203 -20.97 -10.59 -1.51
C CYS A 203 -22.25 -10.41 -2.34
N ALA A 204 -22.22 -9.59 -3.39
CA ALA A 204 -23.35 -9.39 -4.30
C ALA A 204 -23.69 -10.63 -5.14
N THR A 205 -22.79 -11.62 -5.23
CA THR A 205 -23.07 -12.90 -5.93
C THR A 205 -23.95 -13.86 -5.13
N PHE A 206 -24.13 -13.62 -3.82
CA PHE A 206 -24.94 -14.46 -2.96
C PHE A 206 -26.43 -14.10 -3.07
N PRO A 207 -27.35 -15.05 -2.84
CA PRO A 207 -28.78 -14.77 -2.81
C PRO A 207 -29.16 -13.70 -1.78
N MET A 208 -30.29 -13.04 -2.04
CA MET A 208 -30.86 -12.02 -1.15
C MET A 208 -31.03 -12.55 0.29
N GLU A 209 -30.49 -11.82 1.26
CA GLU A 209 -30.78 -12.01 2.68
C GLU A 209 -31.95 -11.10 3.10
N ILE A 210 -32.91 -11.66 3.84
CA ILE A 210 -34.05 -10.89 4.37
C ILE A 210 -33.65 -10.35 5.74
N GLU A 211 -33.46 -9.03 5.84
CA GLU A 211 -33.25 -8.33 7.10
C GLU A 211 -34.58 -7.85 7.68
N ARG A 212 -34.75 -7.96 9.00
CA ARG A 212 -35.94 -7.46 9.69
C ARG A 212 -35.69 -6.03 10.13
N ALA A 213 -36.48 -5.09 9.61
CA ALA A 213 -36.49 -3.72 10.11
C ALA A 213 -36.84 -3.70 11.60
N VAL A 214 -35.99 -3.07 12.41
CA VAL A 214 -36.25 -2.81 13.83
C VAL A 214 -36.60 -1.34 13.95
N ALA A 215 -37.75 -1.04 14.56
CA ALA A 215 -38.15 0.33 14.83
C ALA A 215 -37.21 0.92 15.90
N TRP A 216 -36.65 2.09 15.60
CA TRP A 216 -35.92 2.90 16.58
C TRP A 216 -36.97 3.74 17.33
N PHE A 217 -37.31 3.32 18.56
CA PHE A 217 -38.10 4.12 19.50
C PHE A 217 -37.20 4.87 20.47
#